data_AF-I3T7T6-F1
#
_entry.id   AF-I3T7T6-F1
#
_cell.length_a   1.000
_cell.length_b   1.000
_cell.length_c   1.000
_cell.angle_alpha   90.00
_cell.angle_beta   90.00
_cell.angle_gamma   90.00
#
_symmetry.space_group_name_H-M   'P 1'
#
loop_
_entity.id
_entity.type
_entity.pdbx_description
1 polymer ?
#
loop_
_entity_poly.entity_id
_entity_poly.type
_entity_poly.pdbx_seq_one_letter_code
_entity_poly.pdbx_strand_id
1 'polypeptide(L)'
;MRKAEKKGDTDSIACLAMYGSLELQPDMRDLVDSMVERLRTLSRKSEGQFIAVDLRVEMLDKKGCQDSGEKSCFNAQEVAMFLRKVGFEKDTTVYVTRSRWDSRLDSLKDLFPKTYTKEAIVPADKKSKFLDSQDSELEKVIDFYISSESDVFVPAISGLLCANVAGKRIGSGKTQILVPADIPDSSASASSFLSSYISKKNHFAYSCFC
;
A
#
# COMPACT_ATOMS: atom_id res chain seq x y z
N MET A 1 -25.66 -8.59 -38.15
CA MET A 1 -24.34 -8.97 -37.61
C MET A 1 -23.73 -7.72 -36.97
N ARG A 2 -23.78 -7.59 -35.64
CA ARG A 2 -23.07 -6.51 -34.94
C ARG A 2 -21.58 -6.80 -35.05
N LYS A 3 -20.84 -5.86 -35.61
CA LYS A 3 -19.38 -5.87 -35.66
C LYS A 3 -18.88 -6.06 -34.22
N ALA A 4 -18.13 -7.12 -33.96
CA ALA A 4 -17.36 -7.21 -32.72
C ALA A 4 -16.36 -6.05 -32.77
N GLU A 5 -16.61 -5.01 -31.97
CA GLU A 5 -15.70 -3.88 -31.86
C GLU A 5 -14.34 -4.39 -31.37
N LYS A 6 -13.26 -3.79 -31.90
CA LYS A 6 -11.87 -3.98 -31.47
C LYS A 6 -11.69 -3.48 -30.04
N LYS A 7 -12.30 -4.15 -29.06
CA LYS A 7 -12.33 -3.72 -27.66
C LYS A 7 -10.93 -3.68 -27.04
N GLY A 8 -10.05 -4.60 -27.44
CA GLY A 8 -8.70 -4.72 -26.88
C GLY A 8 -7.75 -3.55 -27.18
N ASP A 9 -7.84 -2.93 -28.36
CA ASP A 9 -6.90 -1.86 -28.77
C ASP A 9 -7.23 -0.53 -28.07
N THR A 10 -8.52 -0.18 -28.03
CA THR A 10 -9.00 1.03 -27.33
C THR A 10 -8.82 0.92 -25.81
N ASP A 11 -9.09 -0.25 -25.21
CA ASP A 11 -8.95 -0.47 -23.77
C ASP A 11 -7.48 -0.45 -23.33
N SER A 12 -6.56 -0.92 -24.19
CA SER A 12 -5.11 -0.84 -23.95
C SER A 12 -4.60 0.60 -23.99
N ILE A 13 -4.98 1.36 -25.01
CA ILE A 13 -4.62 2.79 -25.13
C ILE A 13 -5.18 3.59 -23.94
N ALA A 14 -6.44 3.38 -23.57
CA ALA A 14 -7.05 4.05 -22.42
C ALA A 14 -6.34 3.70 -21.09
N CYS A 15 -5.90 2.45 -20.94
CA CYS A 15 -5.13 2.01 -19.79
C CYS A 15 -3.75 2.66 -19.73
N LEU A 16 -3.02 2.75 -20.86
CA LEU A 16 -1.74 3.47 -20.93
C LEU A 16 -1.91 4.97 -20.64
N ALA A 17 -3.01 5.57 -21.09
CA ALA A 17 -3.33 6.95 -20.75
C ALA A 17 -3.51 7.13 -19.23
N MET A 18 -4.14 6.16 -18.56
CA MET A 18 -4.41 6.22 -17.11
C MET A 18 -3.18 5.86 -16.24
N TYR A 19 -2.43 4.80 -16.60
CA TYR A 19 -1.37 4.24 -15.75
C TYR A 19 0.05 4.48 -16.27
N GLY A 20 0.21 4.88 -17.53
CA GLY A 20 1.51 5.12 -18.17
C GLY A 20 1.86 6.58 -18.41
N SER A 21 0.89 7.50 -18.35
CA SER A 21 1.11 8.90 -18.76
C SER A 21 1.42 9.88 -17.63
N LEU A 22 1.06 9.55 -16.38
CA LEU A 22 1.30 10.43 -15.24
C LEU A 22 2.64 10.15 -14.58
N GLU A 23 3.49 11.17 -14.52
CA GLU A 23 4.78 11.12 -13.85
C GLU A 23 4.85 12.08 -12.66
N LEU A 24 5.66 11.72 -11.67
CA LEU A 24 5.98 12.63 -10.58
C LEU A 24 6.81 13.82 -11.07
N GLN A 25 6.46 14.98 -10.54
CA GLN A 25 7.34 16.14 -10.57
C GLN A 25 8.71 15.79 -9.95
N PRO A 26 9.83 16.28 -10.50
CA PRO A 26 11.18 15.92 -10.06
C PRO A 26 11.38 16.04 -8.54
N ASP A 27 11.01 17.17 -7.95
CA ASP A 27 11.13 17.41 -6.50
C ASP A 27 10.45 16.34 -5.63
N MET A 28 9.28 15.86 -6.08
CA MET A 28 8.51 14.85 -5.34
C MET A 28 9.08 13.46 -5.58
N ARG A 29 9.59 13.19 -6.79
CA ARG A 29 10.33 11.95 -7.08
C ARG A 29 11.56 11.83 -6.20
N ASP A 30 12.39 12.89 -6.12
CA ASP A 30 13.58 12.92 -5.27
C ASP A 30 13.25 12.75 -3.78
N LEU A 31 12.12 13.29 -3.33
CA LEU A 31 11.64 13.06 -1.96
C LEU A 31 11.29 11.59 -1.76
N VAL A 32 10.43 11.03 -2.60
CA VAL A 32 9.96 9.64 -2.50
C VAL A 32 11.14 8.68 -2.58
N ASP A 33 12.05 8.86 -3.52
CA ASP A 33 13.21 8.00 -3.72
C ASP A 33 14.11 8.00 -2.47
N SER A 34 14.34 9.18 -1.88
CA SER A 34 15.06 9.32 -0.61
C SER A 34 14.34 8.61 0.55
N MET A 35 13.01 8.70 0.62
CA MET A 35 12.21 8.00 1.63
C MET A 35 12.29 6.48 1.46
N VAL A 36 12.20 5.99 0.22
CA VAL A 36 12.34 4.56 -0.11
C VAL A 36 13.74 4.09 0.27
N GLU A 37 14.80 4.78 -0.14
CA GLU A 37 16.19 4.45 0.21
C GLU A 37 16.39 4.38 1.73
N ARG A 38 15.79 5.32 2.47
CA ARG A 38 15.82 5.30 3.94
C ARG A 38 15.12 4.08 4.50
N LEU A 39 13.94 3.70 4.01
CA LEU A 39 13.23 2.48 4.42
C LEU A 39 14.05 1.22 4.09
N ARG A 40 14.64 1.14 2.90
CA ARG A 40 15.57 0.06 2.50
C ARG A 40 16.76 -0.03 3.47
N THR A 41 17.34 1.11 3.84
CA THR A 41 18.46 1.19 4.80
C THR A 41 18.05 0.74 6.20
N LEU A 42 16.87 1.11 6.68
CA LEU A 42 16.34 0.66 7.97
C LEU A 42 16.04 -0.86 7.98
N SER A 43 15.86 -1.44 6.80
CA SER A 43 15.58 -2.87 6.60
C SER A 43 16.77 -3.71 6.14
N ARG A 44 18.02 -3.27 6.40
CA ARG A 44 19.24 -4.02 6.03
C ARG A 44 19.26 -5.48 6.48
N LYS A 45 18.63 -5.80 7.60
CA LYS A 45 18.53 -7.18 8.13
C LYS A 45 17.56 -8.08 7.35
N SER A 46 16.68 -7.49 6.55
CA SER A 46 15.71 -8.18 5.69
C SER A 46 16.02 -7.91 4.22
N GLU A 47 17.30 -7.83 3.85
CA GLU A 47 17.75 -7.55 2.46
C GLU A 47 17.20 -6.24 1.88
N GLY A 48 16.90 -5.27 2.75
CA GLY A 48 16.27 -4.02 2.37
C GLY A 48 14.77 -4.13 2.14
N GLN A 49 14.12 -5.28 2.35
CA GLN A 49 12.69 -5.44 2.10
C GLN A 49 11.82 -4.71 3.13
N PHE A 50 10.77 -4.02 2.70
CA PHE A 50 9.80 -3.38 3.57
C PHE A 50 8.37 -3.54 3.07
N ILE A 51 7.43 -3.49 4.01
CA ILE A 51 5.99 -3.56 3.75
C ILE A 51 5.41 -2.15 3.85
N ALA A 52 4.51 -1.80 2.93
CA ALA A 52 3.64 -0.65 3.08
C ALA A 52 2.25 -1.09 3.50
N VAL A 53 1.72 -0.49 4.56
CA VAL A 53 0.42 -0.77 5.13
C VAL A 53 -0.46 0.48 5.00
N ASP A 54 -1.55 0.39 4.23
CA ASP A 54 -2.54 1.47 4.13
C ASP A 54 -3.47 1.44 5.35
N LEU A 55 -3.20 2.30 6.34
CA LEU A 55 -3.98 2.46 7.58
C LEU A 55 -4.38 3.93 7.74
N ARG A 56 -5.62 4.27 7.37
CA ARG A 56 -6.13 5.66 7.41
C ARG A 56 -6.70 6.05 8.77
N VAL A 57 -6.89 7.36 9.00
CA VAL A 57 -7.41 7.90 10.28
C VAL A 57 -8.76 7.24 10.63
N GLU A 58 -9.64 7.11 9.64
CA GLU A 58 -11.00 6.64 9.82
C GLU A 58 -11.04 5.17 10.29
N MET A 59 -10.03 4.40 9.87
CA MET A 59 -9.85 2.99 10.24
C MET A 59 -9.33 2.81 11.66
N LEU A 60 -8.65 3.83 12.20
CA LEU A 60 -8.21 3.82 13.59
C LEU A 60 -9.40 3.97 14.56
N ASP A 61 -10.50 4.60 14.13
CA ASP A 61 -11.73 4.77 14.93
C ASP A 61 -12.84 3.76 14.59
N LYS A 62 -12.60 2.80 13.67
CA LYS A 62 -13.64 1.94 13.05
C LYS A 62 -14.82 2.73 12.46
N LYS A 63 -14.67 4.03 12.19
CA LYS A 63 -15.73 4.87 11.62
C LYS A 63 -15.78 4.63 10.12
N GLY A 64 -16.96 4.29 9.62
CA GLY A 64 -17.19 4.05 8.18
C GLY A 64 -16.89 2.62 7.71
N CYS A 65 -16.49 1.73 8.61
CA CYS A 65 -16.46 0.30 8.34
C CYS A 65 -17.89 -0.25 8.42
N GLN A 66 -18.49 -0.56 7.27
CA GLN A 66 -19.77 -1.25 7.25
C GLN A 66 -19.53 -2.75 7.23
N ASP A 67 -19.98 -3.43 8.28
CA ASP A 67 -20.02 -4.89 8.36
C ASP A 67 -21.38 -5.35 7.81
N SER A 68 -21.53 -5.32 6.49
CA SER A 68 -22.67 -5.90 5.77
C SER A 68 -22.38 -7.35 5.33
N GLY A 69 -21.67 -8.12 6.17
CA GLY A 69 -21.28 -9.51 5.91
C GLY A 69 -19.81 -9.76 6.23
N GLU A 70 -18.99 -9.90 5.18
CA GLU A 70 -17.54 -10.06 5.30
C GLU A 70 -16.88 -8.73 5.70
N LYS A 71 -16.02 -8.77 6.70
CA LYS A 71 -15.38 -7.58 7.28
C LYS A 71 -14.62 -6.79 6.22
N SER A 72 -14.97 -5.53 6.07
CA SER A 72 -14.48 -4.67 4.97
C SER A 72 -13.29 -3.79 5.35
N CYS A 73 -12.93 -3.75 6.64
CA CYS A 73 -11.84 -2.93 7.15
C CYS A 73 -11.09 -3.59 8.32
N PHE A 74 -9.84 -3.21 8.52
CA PHE A 74 -8.98 -3.75 9.57
C PHE A 74 -8.27 -2.64 10.34
N ASN A 75 -8.21 -2.75 11.66
CA ASN A 75 -7.44 -1.84 12.50
C ASN A 75 -5.97 -2.29 12.62
N ALA A 76 -5.14 -1.46 13.27
CA ALA A 76 -3.71 -1.72 13.40
C ALA A 76 -3.39 -3.06 14.10
N GLN A 77 -4.14 -3.46 15.12
CA GLN A 77 -3.95 -4.72 15.83
C GLN A 77 -4.26 -5.92 14.92
N GLU A 78 -5.35 -5.83 14.15
CA GLU A 78 -5.77 -6.90 13.23
C GLU A 78 -4.76 -7.08 12.10
N VAL A 79 -4.28 -5.97 11.52
CA VAL A 79 -3.21 -6.00 10.51
C VAL A 79 -1.92 -6.59 11.11
N ALA A 80 -1.56 -6.22 12.34
CA ALA A 80 -0.37 -6.74 13.00
C ALA A 80 -0.45 -8.27 13.19
N MET A 81 -1.58 -8.76 13.68
CA MET A 81 -1.80 -10.20 13.85
C MET A 81 -1.79 -10.92 12.50
N PHE A 82 -2.44 -10.35 11.48
CA PHE A 82 -2.43 -10.89 10.13
C PHE A 82 -1.00 -11.04 9.61
N LEU A 83 -0.19 -9.96 9.63
CA LEU A 83 1.20 -9.98 9.20
C LEU A 83 2.02 -11.07 9.91
N ARG A 84 1.83 -11.20 11.23
CA ARG A 84 2.54 -12.21 12.03
C ARG A 84 2.15 -13.64 11.64
N LYS A 85 0.86 -13.89 11.38
CA LYS A 85 0.31 -15.20 11.02
C LYS A 85 0.64 -15.63 9.58
N VAL A 86 0.82 -14.68 8.66
CA VAL A 86 1.26 -14.98 7.28
C VAL A 86 2.77 -15.12 7.13
N GLY A 87 3.53 -14.96 8.22
CA GLY A 87 4.95 -15.31 8.29
C GLY A 87 5.93 -14.14 8.40
N PHE A 88 5.47 -12.89 8.51
CA PHE A 88 6.39 -11.77 8.68
C PHE A 88 7.03 -11.76 10.07
N GLU A 89 8.33 -11.47 10.09
CA GLU A 89 9.13 -11.48 11.31
C GLU A 89 9.08 -10.15 12.05
N LYS A 90 9.42 -10.17 13.35
CA LYS A 90 9.41 -8.99 14.21
C LYS A 90 10.31 -7.86 13.70
N ASP A 91 11.40 -8.21 13.02
CA ASP A 91 12.37 -7.24 12.48
C ASP A 91 11.96 -6.68 11.10
N THR A 92 10.79 -7.07 10.58
CA THR A 92 10.26 -6.53 9.33
C THR A 92 10.06 -5.02 9.43
N THR A 93 10.58 -4.27 8.46
CA THR A 93 10.35 -2.83 8.36
C THR A 93 8.96 -2.57 7.77
N VAL A 94 8.16 -1.78 8.48
CA VAL A 94 6.78 -1.44 8.10
C VAL A 94 6.66 0.08 7.93
N TYR A 95 6.19 0.51 6.77
CA TYR A 95 5.73 1.87 6.52
C TYR A 95 4.22 1.91 6.65
N VAL A 96 3.68 2.86 7.42
CA VAL A 96 2.23 3.11 7.52
C VAL A 96 1.87 4.44 6.86
N THR A 97 0.74 4.49 6.16
CA THR A 97 0.21 5.69 5.45
C THR A 97 -0.34 6.77 6.40
N ARG A 98 0.38 7.03 7.49
CA ARG A 98 0.04 7.99 8.55
C ARG A 98 1.04 9.14 8.53
N SER A 99 0.56 10.37 8.67
CA SER A 99 1.43 11.55 8.75
C SER A 99 2.33 11.48 9.98
N ARG A 100 1.71 11.36 11.16
CA ARG A 100 2.36 11.34 12.48
C ARG A 100 2.02 10.07 13.25
N TRP A 101 2.78 9.79 14.30
CA TRP A 101 2.48 8.69 15.19
C TRP A 101 1.13 8.88 15.90
N ASP A 102 0.43 7.78 16.12
CA ASP A 102 -0.85 7.70 16.81
C ASP A 102 -0.79 6.47 17.71
N SER A 103 -1.21 6.57 18.98
CA SER A 103 -1.13 5.45 19.93
C SER A 103 -1.96 4.23 19.49
N ARG A 104 -2.93 4.42 18.59
CA ARG A 104 -3.67 3.29 17.99
C ARG A 104 -2.79 2.42 17.09
N LEU A 105 -1.59 2.88 16.71
CA LEU A 105 -0.58 2.09 16.01
C LEU A 105 0.31 1.27 16.95
N ASP A 106 0.20 1.46 18.28
CA ASP A 106 1.11 0.82 19.24
C ASP A 106 1.04 -0.70 19.15
N SER A 107 -0.14 -1.29 18.97
CA SER A 107 -0.29 -2.74 18.77
C SER A 107 0.45 -3.26 17.54
N LEU A 108 0.57 -2.45 16.47
CA LEU A 108 1.38 -2.79 15.30
C LEU A 108 2.87 -2.67 15.61
N LYS A 109 3.27 -1.61 16.34
CA LYS A 109 4.66 -1.40 16.75
C LYS A 109 5.17 -2.46 17.73
N ASP A 110 4.33 -2.96 18.61
CA ASP A 110 4.69 -3.99 19.58
C ASP A 110 5.11 -5.30 18.87
N LEU A 111 4.41 -5.66 17.79
CA LEU A 111 4.73 -6.82 16.96
C LEU A 111 5.81 -6.53 15.92
N PHE A 112 5.88 -5.30 15.41
CA PHE A 112 6.84 -4.84 14.41
C PHE A 112 7.49 -3.52 14.84
N PRO A 113 8.52 -3.55 15.72
CA PRO A 113 9.13 -2.33 16.29
C PRO A 113 9.69 -1.35 15.27
N LYS A 114 10.03 -1.83 14.07
CA LYS A 114 10.45 -1.02 12.91
C LYS A 114 9.26 -0.51 12.10
N THR A 115 8.24 0.00 12.78
CA THR A 115 7.09 0.65 12.15
C THR A 115 7.31 2.16 12.09
N TYR A 116 7.17 2.75 10.91
CA TYR A 116 7.46 4.15 10.64
C TYR A 116 6.31 4.87 9.92
N THR A 117 6.05 6.11 10.32
CA THR A 117 5.11 7.04 9.68
C THR A 117 5.85 7.97 8.70
N LYS A 118 5.11 8.76 7.91
CA LYS A 118 5.70 9.78 7.02
C LYS A 118 6.66 10.70 7.75
N GLU A 119 6.24 11.27 8.87
CA GLU A 119 7.07 12.20 9.67
C GLU A 119 8.38 11.56 10.15
N ALA A 120 8.40 10.25 10.40
CA ALA A 120 9.61 9.55 10.81
C ALA A 120 10.61 9.36 9.66
N ILE A 121 10.12 9.28 8.42
CA ILE A 121 10.91 8.93 7.23
C ILE A 121 11.31 10.16 6.40
N VAL A 122 10.44 11.18 6.29
CA VAL A 122 10.72 12.41 5.53
C VAL A 122 11.99 13.11 6.07
N PRO A 123 12.94 13.51 5.19
CA PRO A 123 14.11 14.30 5.59
C PRO A 123 13.71 15.58 6.33
N ALA A 124 14.45 15.93 7.38
CA ALA A 124 14.06 17.01 8.30
C ALA A 124 13.93 18.38 7.60
N ASP A 125 14.80 18.67 6.64
CA ASP A 125 14.83 19.87 5.81
C ASP A 125 13.67 19.94 4.79
N LYS A 126 13.05 18.80 4.48
CA LYS A 126 11.90 18.70 3.55
C LYS A 126 10.54 18.66 4.26
N LYS A 127 10.50 18.53 5.58
CA LYS A 127 9.24 18.36 6.34
C LYS A 127 8.26 19.51 6.14
N SER A 128 8.72 20.76 6.22
CA SER A 128 7.81 21.90 6.10
C SER A 128 7.14 21.95 4.73
N LYS A 129 7.92 21.76 3.67
CA LYS A 129 7.41 21.77 2.29
C LYS A 129 6.33 20.70 2.03
N PHE A 130 6.41 19.54 2.68
CA PHE A 130 5.58 18.37 2.31
C PHE A 130 4.60 17.88 3.39
N LEU A 131 4.80 18.22 4.66
CA LEU A 131 4.02 17.70 5.81
C LEU A 131 3.37 18.80 6.69
N ASP A 132 3.40 20.07 6.27
CA ASP A 132 2.88 21.19 7.09
C ASP A 132 1.35 21.17 7.28
N SER A 133 0.60 20.45 6.45
CA SER A 133 -0.83 20.19 6.66
C SER A 133 -1.12 18.69 6.72
N GLN A 134 -1.70 18.26 7.85
CA GLN A 134 -2.28 16.93 7.98
C GLN A 134 -3.36 16.77 6.89
N ASP A 135 -3.29 15.70 6.09
CA ASP A 135 -4.18 15.39 4.95
C ASP A 135 -4.00 16.22 3.66
N SER A 136 -2.80 16.74 3.40
CA SER A 136 -2.52 17.33 2.09
C SER A 136 -2.58 16.28 0.95
N GLU A 137 -2.99 16.70 -0.25
CA GLU A 137 -2.91 15.86 -1.45
C GLU A 137 -1.49 15.38 -1.74
N LEU A 138 -0.47 16.15 -1.33
CA LEU A 138 0.94 15.77 -1.46
C LEU A 138 1.28 14.54 -0.61
N GLU A 139 0.74 14.46 0.62
CA GLU A 139 0.93 13.29 1.47
C GLU A 139 0.31 12.03 0.85
N LYS A 140 -0.85 12.14 0.20
CA LYS A 140 -1.48 11.01 -0.50
C LYS A 140 -0.65 10.56 -1.69
N VAL A 141 0.00 11.48 -2.39
CA VAL A 141 0.95 11.16 -3.46
C VAL A 141 2.16 10.41 -2.90
N ILE A 142 2.72 10.85 -1.76
CA ILE A 142 3.82 10.14 -1.09
C ILE A 142 3.39 8.71 -0.73
N ASP A 143 2.23 8.55 -0.11
CA ASP A 143 1.69 7.24 0.28
C ASP A 143 1.48 6.32 -0.92
N PHE A 144 0.92 6.84 -2.01
CA PHE A 144 0.73 6.11 -3.26
C PHE A 144 2.05 5.58 -3.83
N TYR A 145 3.08 6.41 -3.90
CA TYR A 145 4.36 6.01 -4.48
C TYR A 145 5.15 5.06 -3.57
N ILE A 146 5.25 5.34 -2.27
CA ILE A 146 5.95 4.43 -1.33
C ILE A 146 5.25 3.07 -1.30
N SER A 147 3.91 3.03 -1.32
CA SER A 147 3.15 1.78 -1.39
C SER A 147 3.30 1.05 -2.71
N SER A 148 3.53 1.78 -3.80
CA SER A 148 3.82 1.18 -5.10
C SER A 148 5.24 0.61 -5.15
N GLU A 149 6.20 1.21 -4.43
CA GLU A 149 7.59 0.79 -4.42
C GLU A 149 7.95 -0.29 -3.39
N SER A 150 7.10 -0.50 -2.39
CA SER A 150 7.28 -1.53 -1.35
C SER A 150 7.32 -2.95 -1.93
N ASP A 151 7.89 -3.91 -1.19
CA ASP A 151 7.91 -5.30 -1.64
C ASP A 151 6.55 -5.95 -1.47
N VAL A 152 5.86 -5.61 -0.38
CA VAL A 152 4.49 -6.04 -0.11
C VAL A 152 3.63 -4.83 0.20
N PHE A 153 2.43 -4.80 -0.37
CA PHE A 153 1.42 -3.79 -0.04
C PHE A 153 0.24 -4.44 0.67
N VAL A 154 -0.18 -3.87 1.80
CA VAL A 154 -1.27 -4.39 2.64
C VAL A 154 -2.32 -3.30 2.85
N PRO A 155 -3.43 -3.32 2.11
CA PRO A 155 -4.52 -2.38 2.31
C PRO A 155 -5.41 -2.80 3.47
N ALA A 156 -5.50 -1.98 4.52
CA ALA A 156 -6.43 -2.26 5.62
C ALA A 156 -7.90 -1.99 5.26
N ILE A 157 -8.16 -1.32 4.13
CA ILE A 157 -9.49 -1.13 3.55
C ILE A 157 -9.39 -1.10 2.02
N SER A 158 -10.39 -1.68 1.35
CA SER A 158 -10.53 -1.51 -0.10
C SER A 158 -10.95 -0.08 -0.42
N GLY A 159 -10.34 0.54 -1.43
CA GLY A 159 -10.69 1.90 -1.82
C GLY A 159 -9.77 2.46 -2.90
N LEU A 160 -9.88 3.76 -3.14
CA LEU A 160 -9.19 4.43 -4.25
C LEU A 160 -7.67 4.27 -4.21
N LEU A 161 -7.03 4.45 -3.04
CA LEU A 161 -5.59 4.26 -2.91
C LEU A 161 -5.19 2.82 -3.24
N CYS A 162 -5.92 1.82 -2.72
CA CYS A 162 -5.68 0.42 -3.00
C CYS A 162 -5.77 0.09 -4.51
N ALA A 163 -6.81 0.57 -5.19
CA ALA A 163 -6.98 0.38 -6.64
C ALA A 163 -5.82 1.02 -7.42
N ASN A 164 -5.49 2.28 -7.12
CA ASN A 164 -4.41 2.98 -7.82
C ASN A 164 -3.06 2.29 -7.61
N VAL A 165 -2.72 1.94 -6.35
CA VAL A 165 -1.49 1.21 -6.02
C VAL A 165 -1.47 -0.14 -6.75
N ALA A 166 -2.58 -0.87 -6.79
CA ALA A 166 -2.67 -2.12 -7.54
C ALA A 166 -2.36 -1.92 -9.02
N GLY A 167 -2.95 -0.90 -9.66
CA GLY A 167 -2.68 -0.59 -11.06
C GLY A 167 -1.20 -0.30 -11.35
N LYS A 168 -0.57 0.54 -10.53
CA LYS A 168 0.86 0.86 -10.68
C LYS A 168 1.77 -0.35 -10.41
N ARG A 169 1.44 -1.15 -9.40
CA ARG A 169 2.14 -2.39 -9.06
C ARG A 169 2.02 -3.46 -10.16
N ILE A 170 0.87 -3.55 -10.84
CA ILE A 170 0.68 -4.43 -12.01
C ILE A 170 1.65 -4.02 -13.13
N GLY A 171 1.71 -2.72 -13.47
CA GLY A 171 2.61 -2.23 -14.52
C GLY A 171 4.10 -2.42 -14.22
N SER A 172 4.49 -2.49 -12.94
CA SER A 172 5.87 -2.74 -12.50
C SER A 172 6.17 -4.21 -12.14
N GLY A 173 5.18 -5.11 -12.27
CA GLY A 173 5.33 -6.52 -11.90
C GLY A 173 5.36 -6.81 -10.39
N LYS A 174 5.14 -5.80 -9.53
CA LYS A 174 5.15 -5.92 -8.05
C LYS A 174 3.82 -6.46 -7.49
N THR A 175 3.44 -7.66 -7.88
CA THR A 175 2.09 -8.21 -7.65
C THR A 175 1.79 -8.68 -6.22
N GLN A 176 2.72 -8.53 -5.27
CA GLN A 176 2.50 -8.89 -3.87
C GLN A 176 1.61 -7.85 -3.16
N ILE A 177 0.30 -8.09 -3.21
CA ILE A 177 -0.72 -7.30 -2.50
C ILE A 177 -1.53 -8.25 -1.62
N LEU A 178 -1.38 -8.13 -0.31
CA LEU A 178 -2.01 -9.04 0.66
C LEU A 178 -3.17 -8.33 1.35
N VAL A 179 -4.39 -8.85 1.20
CA VAL A 179 -5.57 -8.31 1.86
C VAL A 179 -5.70 -8.98 3.23
N PRO A 180 -5.75 -8.22 4.34
CA PRO A 180 -5.92 -8.81 5.66
C PRO A 180 -7.22 -9.61 5.76
N ALA A 181 -7.20 -10.63 6.62
CA ALA A 181 -8.35 -11.45 6.96
C ALA A 181 -8.17 -12.02 8.36
N ASP A 182 -9.28 -12.43 9.00
CA ASP A 182 -9.23 -13.15 10.26
C ASP A 182 -8.76 -14.60 9.99
N ILE A 183 -7.54 -14.92 10.43
CA ILE A 183 -6.96 -16.25 10.29
C ILE A 183 -7.26 -17.04 11.57
N PRO A 184 -8.12 -18.08 11.56
CA PRO A 184 -8.44 -18.85 12.77
C PRO A 184 -7.25 -19.67 13.27
N ASP A 185 -6.44 -20.20 12.34
CA ASP A 185 -5.28 -21.03 12.65
C ASP A 185 -4.09 -20.23 13.21
N SER A 186 -3.07 -20.95 13.69
CA SER A 186 -1.83 -20.36 14.20
C SER A 186 -0.98 -19.71 13.10
N SER A 187 -1.12 -20.15 11.85
CA SER A 187 -0.42 -19.62 10.69
C SER A 187 -1.17 -19.94 9.39
N ALA A 188 -0.92 -19.16 8.34
CA ALA A 188 -1.45 -19.43 7.00
C ALA A 188 -0.47 -18.96 5.92
N SER A 189 -0.56 -19.52 4.71
CA SER A 189 0.28 -19.06 3.59
C SER A 189 -0.13 -17.67 3.14
N ALA A 190 0.83 -16.76 2.98
CA ALA A 190 0.60 -15.42 2.42
C ALA A 190 -0.10 -15.47 1.04
N SER A 191 0.18 -16.49 0.22
CA SER A 191 -0.41 -16.64 -1.12
C SER A 191 -1.94 -16.79 -1.10
N SER A 192 -2.52 -17.26 0.01
CA SER A 192 -3.97 -17.41 0.19
C SER A 192 -4.69 -16.07 0.36
N PHE A 193 -3.95 -14.99 0.64
CA PHE A 193 -4.48 -13.65 0.90
C PHE A 193 -4.16 -12.66 -0.21
N LEU A 194 -3.78 -13.16 -1.39
CA LEU A 194 -3.48 -12.33 -2.54
C LEU A 194 -4.75 -11.61 -3.00
N SER A 195 -4.65 -10.29 -3.18
CA SER A 195 -5.75 -9.43 -3.63
C SER A 195 -6.46 -9.98 -4.87
N SER A 196 -7.78 -9.83 -4.91
CA SER A 196 -8.60 -10.23 -6.07
C SER A 196 -8.16 -9.53 -7.35
N TYR A 197 -7.61 -8.31 -7.26
CA TYR A 197 -6.99 -7.61 -8.38
C TYR A 197 -5.94 -8.46 -9.08
N ILE A 198 -5.11 -9.17 -8.29
CA ILE A 198 -4.00 -9.95 -8.81
C ILE A 198 -4.44 -11.38 -9.11
N SER A 199 -5.10 -12.06 -8.16
CA SER A 199 -5.47 -13.48 -8.31
C SER A 199 -6.49 -13.73 -9.43
N LYS A 200 -7.43 -12.80 -9.64
CA LYS A 200 -8.44 -12.89 -10.71
C LYS A 200 -8.09 -12.08 -11.95
N LYS A 201 -6.95 -11.35 -11.93
CA LYS A 201 -6.55 -10.40 -12.99
C LYS A 201 -7.68 -9.47 -13.45
N ASN A 202 -8.48 -8.96 -12.52
CA ASN A 202 -9.69 -8.18 -12.84
C ASN A 202 -9.49 -6.66 -12.77
N HIS A 203 -8.26 -6.19 -12.57
CA HIS A 203 -7.93 -4.77 -12.55
C HIS A 203 -7.74 -4.21 -13.97
N PHE A 204 -8.19 -2.98 -14.24
CA PHE A 204 -8.11 -2.37 -15.58
C PHE A 204 -6.68 -2.28 -16.12
N ALA A 205 -5.68 -2.10 -15.24
CA ALA A 205 -4.26 -2.09 -15.62
C ALA A 205 -3.79 -3.32 -16.44
N TYR A 206 -4.47 -4.47 -16.31
CA TYR A 206 -4.15 -5.65 -17.11
C TYR A 206 -4.43 -5.47 -18.60
N SER A 207 -5.27 -4.52 -19.02
CA SER A 207 -5.53 -4.30 -20.45
C SER A 207 -4.35 -3.67 -21.20
N CYS A 208 -3.37 -3.09 -20.49
CA CYS A 208 -2.18 -2.52 -21.12
C CYS A 208 -0.84 -3.17 -20.73
N PHE A 209 -0.79 -3.98 -19.66
CA PHE A 209 0.47 -4.57 -19.17
C PHE A 209 0.53 -6.10 -19.27
N CYS A 210 -0.47 -6.77 -19.86
CA CYS A 210 -0.53 -8.23 -20.04
C CYS A 210 -1.12 -8.66 -21.39
#